data_AF-A0AAN5RG12-F1
#
_entry.id   AF-A0AAN5RG12-F1
#
_cell.length_a   1.000
_cell.length_b   1.000
_cell.length_c   1.000
_cell.angle_alpha   90.00
_cell.angle_beta   90.00
_cell.angle_gamma   90.00
#
_symmetry.space_group_name_H-M   'P 1'
#
loop_
_entity.id
_entity.type
_entity.pdbx_description
1 polymer ?
#
loop_
_entity_poly.entity_id
_entity_poly.type
_entity_poly.pdbx_seq_one_letter_code
_entity_poly.pdbx_strand_id
1 'polypeptide(L)'
;MKKDRMLRQFSQVVNQMMDDMQQRDDEQGVVGYAFFDTQKRAFLSSSREGDISDLAYTGNVGEAFLTGSRREALQVMMSLGSRPVKFVPVIRHVLFGLTPQPGALDTDGDDAASDIPFP
;
A
#
# COMPACT_ATOMS: atom_id res chain seq x y z
N MET A 1 -7.00 -2.44 -33.49
CA MET A 1 -8.47 -2.38 -33.27
C MET A 1 -8.98 -3.22 -32.10
N LYS A 2 -8.85 -4.57 -32.05
CA LYS A 2 -9.33 -5.35 -30.87
C LYS A 2 -8.47 -5.16 -29.61
N LYS A 3 -7.14 -5.06 -29.75
CA LYS A 3 -6.20 -4.83 -28.65
C LYS A 3 -6.38 -3.46 -27.98
N ASP A 4 -6.56 -2.39 -28.76
CA ASP A 4 -6.73 -1.03 -28.23
C ASP A 4 -8.04 -0.87 -27.45
N ARG A 5 -9.09 -1.60 -27.82
CA ARG A 5 -10.38 -1.62 -27.11
C ARG A 5 -10.28 -2.38 -25.79
N MET A 6 -9.57 -3.51 -25.75
CA MET A 6 -9.30 -4.26 -24.51
C MET A 6 -8.46 -3.46 -23.52
N LEU A 7 -7.39 -2.80 -23.99
CA LEU A 7 -6.54 -1.94 -23.16
C LEU A 7 -7.33 -0.80 -22.51
N ARG A 8 -8.24 -0.17 -23.26
CA ARG A 8 -9.13 0.87 -22.71
C ARG A 8 -10.10 0.32 -21.67
N GLN A 9 -10.78 -0.80 -21.96
CA GLN A 9 -11.68 -1.42 -20.98
C GLN A 9 -10.95 -1.83 -19.71
N PHE A 10 -9.75 -2.41 -19.82
CA PHE A 10 -8.93 -2.77 -18.67
C PHE A 10 -8.54 -1.54 -17.86
N SER A 11 -8.08 -0.47 -18.50
CA SER A 11 -7.75 0.79 -17.81
C SER A 11 -8.95 1.42 -17.10
N GLN A 12 -10.15 1.34 -17.69
CA GLN A 12 -11.38 1.84 -17.07
C GLN A 12 -11.75 1.04 -15.82
N VAL A 13 -11.67 -0.29 -15.87
CA VAL A 13 -11.95 -1.15 -14.70
C VAL A 13 -10.96 -0.87 -13.58
N VAL A 14 -9.66 -0.75 -13.89
CA VAL A 14 -8.63 -0.43 -12.89
C VAL A 14 -8.87 0.94 -12.27
N ASN A 15 -9.21 1.95 -13.08
CA ASN A 15 -9.51 3.29 -12.56
C ASN A 15 -10.75 3.29 -11.65
N GLN A 16 -11.84 2.66 -12.08
CA GLN A 16 -13.06 2.55 -11.28
C GLN A 16 -12.79 1.86 -9.94
N MET A 17 -12.01 0.76 -9.96
CA MET A 17 -11.64 0.03 -8.75
C MET A 17 -10.76 0.85 -7.81
N MET A 18 -9.88 1.69 -8.35
CA MET A 18 -9.05 2.61 -7.56
C MET A 18 -9.87 3.73 -6.93
N ASP A 19 -10.85 4.27 -7.65
CA ASP A 19 -11.74 5.33 -7.15
C ASP A 19 -12.65 4.78 -6.02
N ASP A 20 -13.22 3.59 -6.21
CA ASP A 20 -14.02 2.90 -5.17
C ASP A 20 -13.18 2.59 -3.92
N MET A 21 -11.91 2.23 -4.11
CA MET A 21 -10.98 2.01 -3.00
C MET A 21 -10.63 3.32 -2.29
N GLN A 22 -10.40 4.40 -3.03
CA GLN A 22 -10.11 5.71 -2.45
C GLN A 22 -11.28 6.21 -1.61
N GLN A 23 -12.53 6.01 -2.06
CA GLN A 23 -13.70 6.37 -1.28
C GLN A 23 -13.78 5.59 0.04
N ARG A 24 -13.46 4.30 0.03
CA ARG A 24 -13.39 3.49 1.26
C ARG A 24 -12.26 3.93 2.19
N ASP A 25 -11.11 4.30 1.62
CA ASP A 25 -9.97 4.80 2.36
C ASP A 25 -10.37 6.09 3.13
N ASP A 26 -11.08 6.99 2.46
CA ASP A 26 -11.58 8.24 3.06
C ASP A 26 -12.58 7.95 4.20
N GLU A 27 -13.52 7.02 4.00
CA GLU A 27 -14.48 6.58 5.03
C GLU A 27 -13.79 5.96 6.25
N GLN A 28 -12.65 5.30 6.03
CA GLN A 28 -11.85 4.65 7.07
C GLN A 28 -10.81 5.60 7.70
N GLY A 29 -10.77 6.87 7.26
CA GLY A 29 -9.84 7.88 7.79
C GLY A 29 -8.38 7.61 7.45
N VAL A 30 -8.12 6.95 6.32
CA VAL A 30 -6.77 6.71 5.80
C VAL A 30 -6.18 8.04 5.35
N VAL A 31 -5.00 8.36 5.86
CA VAL A 31 -4.27 9.61 5.58
C VAL A 31 -3.07 9.40 4.67
N GLY A 32 -2.80 8.15 4.28
CA GLY A 32 -1.72 7.79 3.37
C GLY A 32 -1.32 6.33 3.49
N TYR A 33 -0.20 6.00 2.85
CA TYR A 33 0.29 4.62 2.76
C TYR A 33 1.77 4.55 3.09
N ALA A 34 2.10 3.72 4.09
CA ALA A 34 3.47 3.39 4.46
C ALA A 34 3.89 2.07 3.82
N PHE A 35 5.20 1.85 3.68
CA PHE A 35 5.74 0.60 3.14
C PHE A 35 6.29 -0.26 4.27
N PHE A 36 5.78 -1.47 4.40
CA PHE A 36 6.15 -2.42 5.45
C PHE A 36 6.88 -3.62 4.84
N ASP A 37 8.14 -3.83 5.26
CA ASP A 37 8.91 -5.00 4.92
C ASP A 37 8.44 -6.18 5.80
N THR A 38 7.86 -7.20 5.17
CA THR A 38 7.25 -8.34 5.87
C THR A 38 8.27 -9.28 6.49
N GLN A 39 9.50 -9.32 5.96
CA GLN A 39 10.57 -10.16 6.52
C GLN A 39 11.23 -9.50 7.72
N LYS A 40 11.56 -8.20 7.60
CA LYS A 40 12.19 -7.43 8.68
C LYS A 40 11.21 -6.92 9.72
N ARG A 41 9.92 -6.96 9.41
CA ARG A 41 8.82 -6.45 10.25
C ARG A 41 9.02 -4.99 10.64
N ALA A 42 9.41 -4.17 9.67
CA ALA A 42 9.70 -2.75 9.86
C ALA A 42 9.19 -1.92 8.69
N PHE A 43 8.92 -0.64 8.94
CA PHE A 43 8.57 0.32 7.91
C PHE A 43 9.82 0.82 7.18
N LEU A 44 9.65 1.18 5.92
CA LEU A 44 10.67 1.91 5.18
C LEU A 44 10.57 3.39 5.53
N SER A 45 11.70 4.01 5.84
CA SER A 45 11.86 5.45 6.01
C SER A 45 12.85 5.97 4.98
N SER A 46 12.76 7.26 4.64
CA SER A 46 13.79 7.93 3.84
C SER A 46 14.32 9.14 4.59
N SER A 47 15.64 9.36 4.50
CA SER A 47 16.30 10.55 5.03
C SER A 47 15.91 11.84 4.28
N ARG A 48 15.38 11.69 3.06
CA ARG A 48 14.90 12.78 2.21
C ARG A 48 13.49 12.47 1.72
N GLU A 49 12.59 13.42 1.93
CA GLU A 49 11.21 13.30 1.46
C GLU A 49 11.18 13.03 -0.05
N GLY A 50 10.51 11.95 -0.45
CA GLY A 50 10.41 11.53 -1.86
C GLY A 50 11.60 10.74 -2.43
N ASP A 51 12.69 10.56 -1.68
CA ASP A 51 13.88 9.84 -2.17
C ASP A 51 13.86 8.36 -1.76
N ILE A 52 13.60 7.49 -2.72
CA ILE A 52 13.56 6.03 -2.51
C ILE A 52 14.93 5.35 -2.65
N SER A 53 15.99 6.10 -2.95
CA SER A 53 17.34 5.53 -3.14
C SER A 53 18.08 5.30 -1.83
N ASP A 54 17.73 6.05 -0.78
CA ASP A 54 18.32 5.97 0.57
C ASP A 54 17.29 5.53 1.62
N LEU A 55 16.84 4.27 1.47
CA LEU A 55 15.81 3.70 2.36
C LEU A 55 16.43 3.06 3.60
N ALA A 56 16.00 3.53 4.76
CA ALA A 56 16.27 2.94 6.06
C ALA A 56 15.04 2.18 6.59
N TYR A 57 15.20 1.47 7.71
CA TYR A 57 14.11 0.79 8.41
C TYR A 57 13.79 1.50 9.71
N THR A 58 12.51 1.67 10.00
CA THR A 58 12.01 2.23 11.27
C THR A 58 10.86 1.39 11.81
N GLY A 59 10.76 1.33 13.15
CA GLY A 59 9.58 0.78 13.84
C GLY A 59 8.47 1.82 14.03
N ASN A 60 8.76 3.09 13.75
CA ASN A 60 7.85 4.21 13.96
C ASN A 60 7.16 4.62 12.67
N VAL A 61 5.84 4.48 12.60
CA VAL A 61 5.05 4.90 11.42
C VAL A 61 5.13 6.41 11.18
N GLY A 62 5.33 7.21 12.23
CA GLY A 62 5.51 8.67 12.09
C GLY A 62 6.79 9.08 11.34
N GLU A 63 7.76 8.18 11.21
CA GLU A 63 9.01 8.38 10.47
C GLU A 63 9.04 7.62 9.15
N ALA A 64 7.97 6.85 8.84
CA ALA A 64 7.89 6.07 7.62
C ALA A 64 7.76 6.98 6.40
N PHE A 65 8.27 6.50 5.27
CA PHE A 65 8.00 7.09 3.98
C PHE A 65 6.53 6.89 3.63
N LEU A 66 5.79 7.99 3.52
CA LEU A 66 4.35 8.00 3.26
C LEU A 66 4.05 8.50 1.85
N THR A 67 3.11 7.83 1.20
CA THR A 67 2.50 8.28 -0.05
C THR A 67 1.06 8.74 0.21
N GLY A 68 0.60 9.72 -0.56
CA GLY A 68 -0.70 10.37 -0.34
C GLY A 68 -1.87 9.59 -0.93
N SER A 69 -1.61 8.70 -1.89
CA SER A 69 -2.65 7.89 -2.54
C SER A 69 -2.20 6.45 -2.79
N ARG A 70 -3.18 5.55 -2.93
CA ARG A 70 -2.93 4.14 -3.27
C ARG A 70 -2.20 3.99 -4.63
N ARG A 71 -2.49 4.91 -5.57
CA ARG A 71 -1.85 4.96 -6.88
C ARG A 71 -0.36 5.30 -6.78
N GLU A 72 -0.01 6.30 -5.99
CA GLU A 72 1.39 6.65 -5.69
C GLU A 72 2.10 5.49 -4.98
N ALA A 73 1.42 4.88 -4.00
CA ALA A 73 1.96 3.74 -3.26
C ALA A 73 2.34 2.58 -4.19
N LEU A 74 1.45 2.26 -5.14
CA LEU A 74 1.67 1.21 -6.14
C LEU A 74 2.85 1.55 -7.07
N GLN A 75 2.96 2.79 -7.53
CA GLN A 75 4.06 3.24 -8.40
C GLN A 75 5.42 3.10 -7.69
N VAL A 76 5.49 3.53 -6.43
CA VAL A 76 6.70 3.36 -5.61
C VAL A 76 6.98 1.89 -5.39
N MET A 77 5.99 1.07 -5.03
CA MET A 77 6.20 -0.36 -4.82
C MET A 77 6.80 -1.05 -6.06
N MET A 78 6.35 -0.69 -7.27
CA MET A 78 6.93 -1.18 -8.52
C MET A 78 8.41 -0.80 -8.69
N SER A 79 8.81 0.38 -8.22
CA SER A 79 10.21 0.85 -8.24
C SER A 79 11.10 0.16 -7.20
N LEU A 80 10.53 -0.36 -6.12
CA LEU A 80 11.25 -1.10 -5.07
C LEU A 80 11.66 -2.52 -5.52
N GLY A 81 11.15 -2.99 -6.65
CA GLY A 81 11.48 -4.29 -7.23
C GLY A 81 10.94 -5.46 -6.41
N SER A 82 11.71 -6.54 -6.30
CA SER A 82 11.31 -7.79 -5.64
C SER A 82 11.50 -7.79 -4.11
N ARG A 83 11.53 -6.62 -3.47
CA ARG A 83 11.60 -6.54 -2.01
C ARG A 83 10.31 -7.09 -1.40
N PRO A 84 10.35 -7.78 -0.25
CA PRO A 84 9.18 -8.36 0.41
C PRO A 84 8.38 -7.26 1.14
N VAL A 85 7.92 -6.26 0.39
CA VAL A 85 7.30 -5.05 0.91
C VAL A 85 5.83 -5.02 0.49
N LYS A 86 4.94 -4.72 1.44
CA LYS A 86 3.55 -4.33 1.16
C LYS A 86 3.34 -2.87 1.51
N PHE A 87 2.51 -2.15 0.76
CA PHE A 87 2.01 -0.86 1.22
C PHE A 87 0.84 -1.09 2.18
N VAL A 88 0.81 -0.34 3.28
CA VAL A 88 -0.20 -0.48 4.33
C VAL A 88 -0.89 0.86 4.56
N PRO A 89 -2.23 0.89 4.65
CA PRO A 89 -2.96 2.11 4.95
C PRO A 89 -2.60 2.62 6.35
N VAL A 90 -2.43 3.93 6.45
CA VAL A 90 -2.10 4.64 7.69
C VAL A 90 -3.27 5.52 8.06
N ILE A 91 -3.64 5.51 9.34
CA ILE A 91 -4.71 6.33 9.91
C ILE A 91 -4.12 7.26 10.97
N ARG A 92 -4.87 8.33 11.30
CA ARG A 92 -4.53 9.22 12.42
C ARG A 92 -5.32 8.84 13.67
N HIS A 93 -4.62 8.36 14.69
CA HIS A 93 -5.16 8.09 16.02
C HIS A 93 -4.89 9.27 16.97
N VAL A 94 -5.88 9.66 17.76
CA VAL A 94 -5.81 10.85 18.65
C VAL A 94 -4.65 10.75 19.65
N LEU A 95 -4.41 9.57 20.21
CA LEU A 95 -3.39 9.38 21.27
C LEU A 95 -2.00 8.99 20.76
N PHE A 96 -1.92 8.39 19.56
CA PHE A 96 -0.69 7.75 19.08
C PHE A 96 -0.16 8.38 17.80
N GLY A 97 -0.80 9.44 17.30
CA GLY A 97 -0.41 10.07 16.05
C GLY A 97 -0.74 9.16 14.87
N LEU A 98 0.27 8.86 14.03
CA LEU A 98 0.08 8.00 12.87
C LEU A 98 0.24 6.54 13.26
N THR A 99 -0.73 5.72 12.87
CA THR A 99 -0.71 4.27 13.09
C THR A 99 -1.08 3.54 11.82
N PRO A 100 -0.62 2.29 11.61
CA PRO A 100 -1.19 1.45 10.57
C PRO A 100 -2.68 1.26 10.89
N GLN A 101 -3.48 1.09 9.85
CA GLN A 101 -4.85 0.66 10.05
C GLN A 101 -4.87 -0.69 10.80
N PRO A 102 -5.76 -0.88 11.79
CA PRO A 102 -5.90 -2.15 12.48
C PRO A 102 -6.06 -3.32 11.51
N GLY A 103 -5.31 -4.41 11.74
CA GLY A 103 -5.28 -5.59 10.87
C GLY A 103 -4.39 -5.47 9.63
N ALA A 104 -3.94 -4.27 9.25
CA ALA A 104 -3.14 -4.10 8.01
C ALA A 104 -1.75 -4.75 8.08
N LEU A 105 -1.21 -4.94 9.30
CA LEU A 105 0.06 -5.60 9.52
C LEU A 105 -0.06 -7.11 9.70
N ASP A 106 -1.27 -7.64 9.85
CA ASP A 106 -1.48 -9.07 10.01
C ASP A 106 -0.89 -9.73 8.76
N THR A 107 0.03 -10.66 9.00
CA THR A 107 0.49 -11.56 7.96
C THR A 107 -0.68 -12.46 7.62
N ASP A 108 -0.94 -12.73 6.33
CA ASP A 108 -1.91 -13.72 5.87
C ASP A 108 -1.49 -15.12 6.37
N GLY A 109 -1.68 -15.36 7.66
CA GLY A 109 -1.11 -16.42 8.46
C GLY A 109 -2.18 -17.20 9.21
N ASP A 110 -3.37 -17.28 8.62
CA ASP A 110 -4.35 -18.35 8.83
C ASP A 110 -5.13 -18.51 7.50
N ASP A 111 -4.70 -19.48 6.69
CA ASP A 111 -5.48 -20.17 5.64
C ASP A 111 -6.52 -19.38 4.82
N ALA A 112 -6.06 -18.45 3.96
CA ALA A 112 -6.85 -17.97 2.81
C ALA A 112 -6.32 -18.48 1.45
N ALA A 113 -5.48 -19.52 1.47
CA ALA A 113 -4.88 -20.12 0.27
C ALA A 113 -5.56 -21.41 -0.21
N SER A 114 -6.73 -21.78 0.32
CA SER A 114 -7.44 -23.03 -0.05
C SER A 114 -8.76 -22.87 -0.81
N ASP A 115 -9.33 -21.66 -0.96
CA ASP A 115 -10.68 -21.48 -1.53
C ASP A 115 -10.74 -20.60 -2.79
N ILE A 116 -9.75 -20.71 -3.68
CA ILE A 116 -9.95 -20.30 -5.08
C ILE A 116 -9.99 -21.57 -5.94
N PRO A 117 -11.18 -22.05 -6.34
CA PRO A 117 -11.27 -23.07 -7.36
C PRO A 117 -10.83 -22.45 -8.68
N PHE A 118 -9.68 -22.86 -9.21
CA PHE A 118 -9.32 -22.58 -10.59
C PHE A 118 -10.18 -23.44 -11.52
N PRO A 119 -10.68 -22.90 -12.65
CA PRO A 119 -11.35 -23.66 -13.69
C PRO A 119 -10.42 -24.64 -14.41
#